data_AF-A0A133Y4Y6-F1
#
_entry.id   AF-A0A133Y4Y6-F1
#
_cell.length_a   1.000
_cell.length_b   1.000
_cell.length_c   1.000
_cell.angle_alpha   90.00
_cell.angle_beta   90.00
_cell.angle_gamma   90.00
#
_symmetry.space_group_name_H-M   'P 1'
#
loop_
_entity.id
_entity.type
_entity.pdbx_description
1 polymer ?
#
loop_
_entity_poly.entity_id
_entity_poly.type
_entity_poly.pdbx_seq_one_letter_code
_entity_poly.pdbx_strand_id
1 'polypeptide(L)'
;MKKTKLFVALAFVLGAVALVGCNGKSQPTQKEKEPFVLKGDTWLYLNVRNTNTMKADDNEIKPLPKDQNLTPRQIVTVACDIEALLKDNEGRRGATAVSDRMRDFENNRIKIDPYNIIEPRPFMVDGKKVEKFVLVERWITNRDVVLHAFGTPELGLEPGEIIAYIPNATMEKAEKAIREAWAKGDNEAVYKFFNDAYTFIPIRKGAYEKLKEEGKL
;
A
#
# COMPACT_ATOMS: atom_id res chain seq x y z
N MET A 1 10.46 27.58 -69.58
CA MET A 1 9.28 28.45 -69.41
C MET A 1 8.63 28.15 -68.06
N LYS A 2 8.49 29.20 -67.22
CA LYS A 2 7.63 29.41 -66.03
C LYS A 2 7.64 28.37 -64.88
N LYS A 3 7.69 28.70 -63.58
CA LYS A 3 7.97 29.86 -62.69
C LYS A 3 7.97 29.22 -61.28
N THR A 4 9.10 29.18 -60.54
CA THR A 4 9.35 29.92 -59.27
C THR A 4 8.23 29.86 -58.22
N LYS A 5 8.42 29.32 -57.01
CA LYS A 5 8.91 29.97 -55.75
C LYS A 5 8.59 29.00 -54.57
N LEU A 6 9.20 28.96 -53.37
CA LEU A 6 10.34 29.63 -52.71
C LEU A 6 10.28 29.15 -51.22
N PHE A 7 11.37 28.55 -50.71
CA PHE A 7 11.92 28.65 -49.32
C PHE A 7 11.11 27.97 -48.17
N VAL A 8 11.68 27.53 -47.03
CA VAL A 8 12.81 28.03 -46.20
C VAL A 8 13.47 26.85 -45.47
N ALA A 9 14.80 26.91 -45.32
CA ALA A 9 15.66 26.03 -44.54
C ALA A 9 15.59 26.27 -43.03
N LEU A 10 15.98 25.28 -42.20
CA LEU A 10 17.09 25.45 -41.23
C LEU A 10 17.45 24.14 -40.52
N ALA A 11 18.70 23.71 -40.72
CA ALA A 11 19.43 22.87 -39.79
C ALA A 11 19.76 23.68 -38.53
N PHE A 12 19.99 23.02 -37.38
CA PHE A 12 21.18 23.23 -36.54
C PHE A 12 21.19 22.25 -35.36
N VAL A 13 22.09 21.27 -35.46
CA VAL A 13 22.76 20.64 -34.33
C VAL A 13 23.77 21.65 -33.78
N LEU A 14 23.82 21.83 -32.46
CA LEU A 14 24.93 22.29 -31.59
C LEU A 14 24.28 22.65 -30.24
N GLY A 15 24.60 22.06 -29.09
CA GLY A 15 25.94 22.00 -28.52
C GLY A 15 26.19 23.29 -27.72
N ALA A 16 25.86 23.30 -26.43
CA ALA A 16 26.30 24.34 -25.50
C ALA A 16 26.46 23.78 -24.07
N VAL A 17 27.68 23.36 -23.77
CA VAL A 17 28.22 23.38 -22.40
C VAL A 17 28.46 24.86 -22.08
N ALA A 18 27.81 25.38 -21.05
CA ALA A 18 28.13 26.69 -20.49
C ALA A 18 28.60 26.51 -19.04
N LEU A 19 29.92 26.55 -18.87
CA LEU A 19 30.55 27.14 -17.69
C LEU A 19 30.39 28.67 -17.77
N VAL A 20 30.56 29.34 -16.62
CA VAL A 20 30.47 30.80 -16.33
C VAL A 20 29.14 31.16 -15.64
N GLY A 21 29.10 31.77 -14.46
CA GLY A 21 30.17 32.33 -13.63
C GLY A 21 29.59 32.88 -12.31
N CYS A 22 30.48 33.25 -11.40
CA CYS A 22 30.16 33.94 -10.16
C CYS A 22 29.37 35.24 -10.43
N ASN A 23 28.07 35.23 -10.15
CA ASN A 23 27.35 36.39 -9.64
C ASN A 23 26.06 35.92 -8.95
N GLY A 24 25.95 36.26 -7.67
CA GLY A 24 24.90 35.80 -6.78
C GLY A 24 23.52 36.20 -7.25
N LYS A 25 22.75 35.19 -7.63
CA LYS A 25 21.31 35.03 -7.39
C LYS A 25 21.04 33.57 -7.72
N SER A 26 21.21 32.72 -6.70
CA SER A 26 20.67 31.37 -6.73
C SER A 26 19.23 31.45 -7.22
N GLN A 27 18.91 30.68 -8.26
CA GLN A 27 17.51 30.33 -8.53
C GLN A 27 16.91 29.90 -7.19
N PRO A 28 15.63 30.24 -6.89
CA PRO A 28 15.01 29.74 -5.68
C PRO A 28 15.08 28.22 -5.78
N THR A 29 15.98 27.62 -5.01
CA THR A 29 15.96 26.20 -4.72
C THR A 29 14.56 25.99 -4.19
N GLN A 30 13.71 25.31 -4.96
CA GLN A 30 12.42 24.87 -4.47
C GLN A 30 12.73 24.20 -3.15
N LYS A 31 12.29 24.84 -2.06
CA LYS A 31 12.57 24.36 -0.72
C LYS A 31 11.98 22.96 -0.69
N GLU A 32 12.86 21.96 -0.57
CA GLU A 32 12.48 20.56 -0.56
C GLU A 32 11.35 20.41 0.47
N LYS A 33 10.18 19.91 0.04
CA LYS A 33 9.06 19.75 0.96
C LYS A 33 9.50 18.76 2.02
N GLU A 34 9.59 19.20 3.26
CA GLU A 34 9.87 18.30 4.37
C GLU A 34 8.76 17.24 4.43
N PRO A 35 9.12 15.95 4.54
CA PRO A 35 8.13 14.92 4.66
C PRO A 35 7.25 15.12 5.92
N PHE A 36 6.01 14.64 5.88
CA PHE A 36 5.04 14.77 6.96
C PHE A 36 4.20 13.52 7.10
N VAL A 37 3.57 13.39 8.27
CA VAL A 37 2.59 12.35 8.57
C VAL A 37 1.21 12.96 8.69
N LEU A 38 0.19 12.26 8.18
CA LEU A 38 -1.21 12.65 8.37
C LEU A 38 -1.51 12.78 9.88
N LYS A 39 -2.01 13.93 10.31
CA LYS A 39 -2.27 14.24 11.73
C LYS A 39 -3.74 14.02 12.09
N GLY A 40 -4.02 13.92 13.39
CA GLY A 40 -5.37 13.80 13.94
C GLY A 40 -6.01 12.44 13.65
N ASP A 41 -7.34 12.39 13.55
CA ASP A 41 -8.12 11.18 13.29
C ASP A 41 -8.10 10.74 11.82
N THR A 42 -6.94 10.87 11.15
CA THR A 42 -6.76 10.48 9.75
C THR A 42 -6.17 9.08 9.67
N TRP A 43 -6.81 8.20 8.90
CA TRP A 43 -6.44 6.79 8.79
C TRP A 43 -6.04 6.41 7.36
N LEU A 44 -5.16 5.42 7.24
CA LEU A 44 -4.99 4.66 6.01
C LEU A 44 -5.94 3.47 6.01
N TYR A 45 -6.24 2.93 4.83
CA TYR A 45 -7.29 1.94 4.66
C TYR A 45 -6.76 0.70 3.95
N LEU A 46 -6.96 -0.46 4.59
CA LEU A 46 -6.93 -1.76 3.93
C LEU A 46 -8.35 -2.09 3.48
N ASN A 47 -8.61 -1.98 2.18
CA ASN A 47 -9.94 -2.20 1.61
C ASN A 47 -10.24 -3.69 1.52
N VAL A 48 -11.53 -4.08 1.50
CA VAL A 48 -11.94 -5.44 1.11
C VAL A 48 -12.70 -5.37 -0.21
N ARG A 49 -12.19 -6.04 -1.24
CA ARG A 49 -12.76 -6.01 -2.58
C ARG A 49 -14.11 -6.70 -2.60
N ASN A 50 -15.11 -6.02 -3.13
CA ASN A 50 -16.37 -6.63 -3.51
C ASN A 50 -16.13 -7.46 -4.80
N THR A 51 -16.27 -8.79 -4.72
CA THR A 51 -16.06 -9.70 -5.86
C THR A 51 -17.37 -10.36 -6.29
N ASN A 52 -17.54 -10.58 -7.60
CA ASN A 52 -18.76 -11.15 -8.19
C ASN A 52 -19.03 -12.63 -7.81
N THR A 53 -18.18 -13.25 -6.99
CA THR A 53 -18.33 -14.63 -6.51
C THR A 53 -19.12 -14.74 -5.21
N MET A 54 -19.63 -13.63 -4.67
CA MET A 54 -20.40 -13.61 -3.43
C MET A 54 -21.87 -13.95 -3.71
N LYS A 55 -22.39 -14.97 -3.01
CA LYS A 55 -23.80 -15.41 -3.11
C LYS A 55 -24.66 -15.06 -1.89
N ALA A 56 -24.07 -14.42 -0.87
CA ALA A 56 -24.83 -13.95 0.30
C ALA A 56 -25.24 -12.49 0.07
N ASP A 57 -26.51 -12.29 -0.28
CA ASP A 57 -27.15 -10.96 -0.38
C ASP A 57 -27.51 -10.38 1.01
N ASP A 58 -27.17 -11.07 2.11
CA ASP A 58 -27.34 -10.58 3.47
C ASP A 58 -26.03 -10.60 4.26
N ASN A 59 -25.83 -9.56 5.09
CA ASN A 59 -24.69 -9.47 6.02
C ASN A 59 -24.90 -10.34 7.27
N GLU A 60 -25.83 -11.29 7.22
CA GLU A 60 -26.21 -12.11 8.35
C GLU A 60 -25.13 -13.15 8.64
N ILE A 61 -24.93 -13.44 9.93
CA ILE A 61 -24.06 -14.51 10.38
C ILE A 61 -24.90 -15.79 10.40
N LYS A 62 -24.82 -16.55 9.31
CA LYS A 62 -25.53 -17.81 9.09
C LYS A 62 -24.57 -18.88 8.54
N PRO A 63 -24.86 -20.17 8.76
CA PRO A 63 -24.12 -21.28 8.15
C PRO A 63 -23.79 -21.03 6.68
N LEU A 64 -22.50 -20.84 6.39
CA LEU A 64 -21.97 -20.73 5.03
C LEU A 64 -21.27 -22.03 4.63
N PRO A 65 -21.36 -22.44 3.35
CA PRO A 65 -20.48 -23.47 2.80
C PRO A 65 -19.01 -23.11 3.01
N LYS A 66 -18.17 -24.10 3.38
CA LYS A 66 -16.74 -23.87 3.68
C LYS A 66 -15.94 -23.32 2.50
N ASP A 67 -16.38 -23.58 1.28
CA ASP A 67 -15.78 -23.11 0.02
C ASP A 67 -16.32 -21.73 -0.42
N GLN A 68 -17.37 -21.22 0.22
CA GLN A 68 -17.93 -19.91 -0.10
C GLN A 68 -17.13 -18.79 0.58
N ASN A 69 -16.63 -17.84 -0.21
CA ASN A 69 -15.99 -16.63 0.31
C ASN A 69 -16.99 -15.75 1.11
N LEU A 70 -16.46 -15.08 2.13
CA LEU A 70 -17.22 -14.13 2.95
C LEU A 70 -17.46 -12.81 2.21
N THR A 71 -18.50 -12.08 2.59
CA THR A 71 -18.72 -10.70 2.13
C THR A 71 -17.73 -9.73 2.79
N PRO A 72 -17.46 -8.55 2.20
CA PRO A 72 -16.64 -7.51 2.83
C PRO A 72 -17.08 -7.18 4.26
N ARG A 73 -18.38 -7.11 4.51
CA ARG A 73 -18.92 -6.82 5.85
C ARG A 73 -18.64 -7.96 6.83
N GLN A 74 -18.85 -9.20 6.41
CA GLN A 74 -18.55 -10.37 7.25
C GLN A 74 -17.04 -10.44 7.54
N ILE A 75 -16.19 -10.20 6.53
CA ILE A 75 -14.73 -10.16 6.70
C ILE A 75 -14.32 -9.14 7.77
N VAL A 76 -14.78 -7.89 7.66
CA VAL A 76 -14.45 -6.84 8.64
C VAL A 76 -14.97 -7.18 10.05
N THR A 77 -16.09 -7.89 10.13
CA THR A 77 -16.70 -8.30 11.41
C THR A 77 -15.87 -9.36 12.13
N VAL A 78 -15.34 -10.35 11.39
CA VAL A 78 -14.65 -11.50 11.99
C VAL A 78 -13.12 -11.41 11.96
N ALA A 79 -12.55 -10.44 11.24
CA ALA A 79 -11.11 -10.24 11.13
C ALA A 79 -10.43 -10.09 12.52
N CYS A 80 -9.42 -10.90 12.79
CA CYS A 80 -8.67 -10.89 14.05
C CYS A 80 -7.21 -10.46 13.89
N ASP A 81 -6.53 -10.85 12.81
CA ASP A 81 -5.11 -10.58 12.62
C ASP A 81 -4.78 -10.37 11.13
N ILE A 82 -3.85 -9.46 10.87
CA ILE A 82 -3.19 -9.33 9.57
C ILE A 82 -1.80 -9.92 9.69
N GLU A 83 -1.54 -10.98 8.94
CA GLU A 83 -0.27 -11.70 8.95
C GLU A 83 0.48 -11.48 7.63
N ALA A 84 1.80 -11.31 7.71
CA ALA A 84 2.65 -11.18 6.54
C ALA A 84 3.98 -11.91 6.72
N LEU A 85 4.58 -12.36 5.61
CA LEU A 85 5.96 -12.80 5.56
C LEU A 85 6.89 -11.59 5.67
N LEU A 86 7.74 -11.60 6.69
CA LEU A 86 8.67 -10.52 6.98
C LEU A 86 9.91 -10.63 6.10
N LYS A 87 10.22 -9.58 5.33
CA LYS A 87 11.42 -9.55 4.47
C LYS A 87 12.72 -9.50 5.28
N ASP A 88 12.68 -8.84 6.44
CA ASP A 88 13.84 -8.54 7.29
C ASP A 88 14.11 -9.58 8.39
N ASN A 89 13.34 -10.68 8.43
CA ASN A 89 13.34 -11.59 9.58
C ASN A 89 13.40 -13.08 9.17
N GLU A 90 14.28 -13.43 8.23
CA GLU A 90 14.59 -14.83 7.85
C GLU A 90 13.37 -15.69 7.46
N GLY A 91 12.33 -15.07 6.89
CA GLY A 91 11.11 -15.78 6.50
C GLY A 91 10.14 -16.06 7.67
N ARG A 92 10.32 -15.41 8.82
CA ARG A 92 9.29 -15.41 9.89
C ARG A 92 8.03 -14.68 9.42
N ARG A 93 6.88 -15.11 9.96
CA ARG A 93 5.61 -14.42 9.78
C ARG A 93 5.33 -13.53 10.99
N GLY A 94 4.90 -12.30 10.73
CA GLY A 94 4.54 -11.33 11.75
C GLY A 94 3.06 -10.99 11.64
N ALA A 95 2.36 -10.98 12.78
CA ALA A 95 0.95 -10.65 12.87
C ALA A 95 0.74 -9.27 13.52
N THR A 96 -0.29 -8.56 13.06
CA THR A 96 -0.84 -7.36 13.69
C THR A 96 -2.30 -7.60 14.02
N ALA A 97 -2.66 -7.54 15.30
CA ALA A 97 -4.04 -7.72 15.73
C ALA A 97 -4.96 -6.62 15.19
N VAL A 98 -6.13 -7.03 14.72
CA VAL A 98 -7.23 -6.16 14.27
C VAL A 98 -8.14 -5.89 15.47
N SER A 99 -7.98 -4.72 16.06
CA SER A 99 -8.84 -4.25 17.15
C SER A 99 -10.14 -3.63 16.63
N ASP A 100 -11.18 -3.55 17.46
CA ASP A 100 -12.47 -2.97 17.07
C ASP A 100 -12.35 -1.52 16.55
N ARG A 101 -11.46 -0.72 17.16
CA ARG A 101 -11.20 0.66 16.70
C ARG A 101 -10.65 0.73 15.28
N MET A 102 -10.06 -0.34 14.76
CA MET A 102 -9.53 -0.41 13.39
C MET A 102 -10.64 -0.74 12.39
N ARG A 103 -11.80 -1.23 12.80
CA ARG A 103 -12.85 -1.63 11.87
C ARG A 103 -13.63 -0.41 11.38
N ASP A 104 -13.75 -0.26 10.07
CA ASP A 104 -14.64 0.69 9.42
C ASP A 104 -15.80 -0.10 8.80
N PHE A 105 -16.88 -0.21 9.56
CA PHE A 105 -18.08 -0.96 9.18
C PHE A 105 -18.93 -0.24 8.13
N GLU A 106 -18.78 1.07 7.99
CA GLU A 106 -19.53 1.87 7.01
C GLU A 106 -18.98 1.60 5.61
N ASN A 107 -17.66 1.52 5.48
CA ASN A 107 -17.01 1.32 4.19
C ASN A 107 -16.47 -0.10 3.97
N ASN A 108 -16.59 -0.99 4.96
CA ASN A 108 -16.04 -2.34 4.98
C ASN A 108 -14.51 -2.36 4.76
N ARG A 109 -13.78 -1.67 5.64
CA ARG A 109 -12.32 -1.53 5.59
C ARG A 109 -11.67 -1.76 6.96
N ILE A 110 -10.37 -2.01 6.96
CA ILE A 110 -9.55 -1.99 8.17
C ILE A 110 -8.67 -0.74 8.14
N LYS A 111 -8.79 0.09 9.17
CA LYS A 111 -8.01 1.31 9.38
C LYS A 111 -6.63 0.95 9.94
N ILE A 112 -5.61 1.58 9.38
CA ILE A 112 -4.23 1.50 9.88
C ILE A 112 -3.71 2.92 10.12
N ASP A 113 -2.94 3.05 11.20
CA ASP A 113 -2.33 4.32 11.58
C ASP A 113 -1.27 4.72 10.52
N PRO A 114 -1.31 5.96 9.97
CA PRO A 114 -0.34 6.44 8.98
C PRO A 114 1.13 6.39 9.46
N TYR A 115 1.39 6.36 10.78
CA TYR A 115 2.72 6.12 11.35
C TYR A 115 3.28 4.73 11.00
N ASN A 116 2.44 3.79 10.56
CA ASN A 116 2.93 2.50 10.07
C ASN A 116 3.62 2.59 8.70
N ILE A 117 3.51 3.72 7.99
CA ILE A 117 4.06 3.93 6.64
C ILE A 117 5.12 5.02 6.62
N ILE A 118 4.87 6.15 7.30
CA ILE A 118 5.85 7.22 7.46
C ILE A 118 5.87 7.59 8.94
N GLU A 119 7.03 7.66 9.58
CA GLU A 119 7.10 8.06 11.00
C GLU A 119 8.35 8.89 11.29
N PRO A 120 8.30 9.79 12.30
CA PRO A 120 9.47 10.47 12.78
C PRO A 120 10.34 9.48 13.56
N ARG A 121 11.60 9.35 13.15
CA ARG A 121 12.61 8.60 13.89
C ARG A 121 13.68 9.56 14.42
N PRO A 122 14.22 9.31 15.62
CA PRO A 122 15.31 10.09 16.14
C PRO A 122 16.63 9.71 15.46
N PHE A 123 17.37 10.71 14.99
CA PHE A 123 18.72 10.58 14.46
C PHE A 123 19.69 11.44 15.24
N MET A 124 20.93 10.99 15.36
CA MET A 124 22.03 11.81 15.87
C MET A 124 22.72 12.51 14.70
N VAL A 125 22.71 13.84 14.72
CA VAL A 125 23.42 14.69 13.76
C VAL A 125 24.27 15.65 14.56
N ASP A 126 25.60 15.61 14.37
CA ASP A 126 26.56 16.47 15.09
C ASP A 126 26.36 16.49 16.62
N GLY A 127 26.12 15.31 17.20
CA GLY A 127 25.91 15.15 18.65
C GLY A 127 24.54 15.63 19.16
N LYS A 128 23.64 16.08 18.29
CA LYS A 128 22.28 16.49 18.64
C LYS A 128 21.23 15.51 18.10
N LYS A 129 20.19 15.27 18.91
CA LYS A 129 19.02 14.50 18.50
C LYS A 129 18.15 15.36 17.58
N VAL A 130 17.92 14.89 16.37
CA VAL A 130 17.03 15.51 15.37
C VAL A 130 16.01 14.47 14.94
N GLU A 131 14.74 14.85 14.86
CA GLU A 131 13.71 13.99 14.29
C GLU A 131 13.74 14.10 12.77
N LYS A 132 13.78 12.95 12.09
CA LYS A 132 13.61 12.87 10.63
C LYS A 132 12.52 11.87 10.32
N PHE A 133 11.63 12.24 9.42
CA PHE A 133 10.65 11.30 8.90
C PHE A 133 11.33 10.25 8.03
N VAL A 134 10.93 9.00 8.21
CA VAL A 134 11.40 7.86 7.44
C VAL A 134 10.23 7.09 6.86
N LEU A 135 10.48 6.42 5.75
CA LEU A 135 9.58 5.40 5.23
C LEU A 135 9.73 4.12 6.07
N VAL A 136 8.61 3.59 6.55
CA VAL A 136 8.57 2.39 7.40
C VAL A 136 8.47 1.15 6.51
N GLU A 137 9.53 0.34 6.52
CA GLU A 137 9.69 -0.78 5.58
C GLU A 137 8.69 -1.93 5.80
N ARG A 138 8.18 -2.08 7.02
CA ARG A 138 7.37 -3.24 7.46
C ARG A 138 6.21 -3.52 6.53
N TRP A 139 5.39 -2.53 6.19
CA TRP A 139 4.24 -2.81 5.32
C TRP A 139 4.66 -2.92 3.87
N ILE A 140 5.53 -2.02 3.42
CA ILE A 140 5.86 -1.82 2.01
C ILE A 140 6.61 -3.02 1.41
N THR A 141 7.44 -3.69 2.21
CA THR A 141 8.32 -4.77 1.73
C THR A 141 7.84 -6.18 2.02
N ASN A 142 6.92 -6.35 2.96
CA ASN A 142 6.41 -7.66 3.32
C ASN A 142 5.55 -8.25 2.19
N ARG A 143 5.44 -9.58 2.17
CA ARG A 143 4.69 -10.34 1.14
C ARG A 143 3.86 -11.44 1.78
N ASP A 144 3.04 -12.11 0.99
CA ASP A 144 2.11 -13.14 1.45
C ASP A 144 1.18 -12.61 2.57
N VAL A 145 0.64 -11.40 2.35
CA VAL A 145 -0.23 -10.73 3.31
C VAL A 145 -1.61 -11.38 3.30
N VAL A 146 -2.04 -11.86 4.45
CA VAL A 146 -3.33 -12.51 4.67
C VAL A 146 -4.06 -11.91 5.85
N LEU A 147 -5.39 -12.03 5.82
CA LEU A 147 -6.28 -11.67 6.90
C LEU A 147 -6.86 -12.93 7.51
N HIS A 148 -6.79 -13.05 8.83
CA HIS A 148 -7.33 -14.17 9.59
C HIS A 148 -8.63 -13.81 10.29
N ALA A 149 -9.47 -14.82 10.52
CA ALA A 149 -10.69 -14.69 11.31
C ALA A 149 -10.57 -15.23 12.73
N PHE A 150 -11.36 -14.65 13.64
CA PHE A 150 -11.80 -15.35 14.84
C PHE A 150 -12.57 -16.63 14.47
N GLY A 151 -12.50 -17.63 15.33
CA GLY A 151 -13.37 -18.81 15.20
C GLY A 151 -14.83 -18.38 15.24
N THR A 152 -15.53 -18.60 14.13
CA THR A 152 -16.94 -18.24 13.94
C THR A 152 -17.62 -19.44 13.28
N PRO A 153 -18.00 -20.47 14.07
CA PRO A 153 -18.52 -21.72 13.56
C PRO A 153 -19.76 -21.53 12.66
N GLU A 154 -20.56 -20.50 12.93
CA GLU A 154 -21.71 -20.11 12.13
C GLU A 154 -21.32 -19.73 10.70
N LEU A 155 -20.09 -19.29 10.44
CA LEU A 155 -19.58 -19.00 9.09
C LEU A 155 -18.65 -20.11 8.55
N GLY A 156 -18.61 -21.25 9.25
CA GLY A 156 -17.71 -22.35 8.96
C GLY A 156 -16.24 -22.01 9.18
N LEU A 157 -15.95 -21.06 10.09
CA LEU A 157 -14.60 -20.57 10.39
C LEU A 157 -14.03 -21.20 11.65
N GLU A 158 -12.87 -21.84 11.52
CA GLU A 158 -12.03 -22.20 12.66
C GLU A 158 -11.16 -21.00 13.09
N PRO A 159 -10.66 -20.97 14.34
CA PRO A 159 -9.73 -19.93 14.77
C PRO A 159 -8.49 -19.84 13.86
N GLY A 160 -8.19 -18.63 13.37
CA GLY A 160 -7.02 -18.40 12.50
C GLY A 160 -7.23 -18.78 11.03
N GLU A 161 -8.46 -19.05 10.59
CA GLU A 161 -8.76 -19.33 9.19
C GLU A 161 -8.45 -18.11 8.29
N ILE A 162 -7.83 -18.36 7.14
CA ILE A 162 -7.56 -17.30 6.13
C ILE A 162 -8.88 -16.93 5.45
N ILE A 163 -9.21 -15.63 5.49
CA ILE A 163 -10.45 -15.07 4.93
C ILE A 163 -10.24 -14.06 3.80
N ALA A 164 -9.02 -13.53 3.66
CA ALA A 164 -8.64 -12.68 2.54
C ALA A 164 -7.12 -12.61 2.38
N TYR A 165 -6.65 -12.16 1.21
CA TYR A 165 -5.23 -11.92 0.94
C TYR A 165 -5.01 -10.69 0.08
N ILE A 166 -3.79 -10.12 0.08
CA ILE A 166 -3.39 -9.06 -0.85
C ILE A 166 -2.40 -9.65 -1.86
N PRO A 167 -2.61 -9.48 -3.18
CA PRO A 167 -1.71 -10.05 -4.15
C PRO A 167 -0.29 -9.47 -4.12
N ASN A 168 0.73 -10.33 -4.19
CA ASN A 168 2.14 -9.90 -4.13
C ASN A 168 2.49 -8.96 -5.30
N ALA A 169 2.02 -9.27 -6.51
CA ALA A 169 2.24 -8.42 -7.69
C ALA A 169 1.68 -6.99 -7.51
N THR A 170 0.55 -6.84 -6.81
CA THR A 170 -0.03 -5.53 -6.48
C THR A 170 0.87 -4.79 -5.50
N MET A 171 1.36 -5.47 -4.47
CA MET A 171 2.26 -4.89 -3.47
C MET A 171 3.61 -4.48 -4.06
N GLU A 172 4.18 -5.27 -4.98
CA GLU A 172 5.45 -4.96 -5.66
C GLU A 172 5.36 -3.70 -6.52
N LYS A 173 4.26 -3.56 -7.27
CA LYS A 173 4.00 -2.35 -8.06
C LYS A 173 3.85 -1.14 -7.13
N ALA A 174 3.15 -1.30 -6.02
CA ALA A 174 2.94 -0.24 -5.04
C ALA A 174 4.24 0.16 -4.36
N GLU A 175 5.09 -0.78 -3.95
CA GLU A 175 6.39 -0.52 -3.34
C GLU A 175 7.24 0.38 -4.25
N LYS A 176 7.32 0.05 -5.54
CA LYS A 176 8.07 0.87 -6.49
C LYS A 176 7.51 2.30 -6.56
N ALA A 177 6.20 2.46 -6.71
CA ALA A 177 5.56 3.76 -6.80
C ALA A 177 5.71 4.59 -5.50
N ILE A 178 5.59 3.94 -4.34
CA ILE A 178 5.78 4.54 -3.02
C ILE A 178 7.22 5.05 -2.87
N ARG A 179 8.23 4.24 -3.21
CA ARG A 179 9.64 4.65 -3.12
C ARG A 179 9.95 5.82 -4.06
N GLU A 180 9.40 5.80 -5.27
CA GLU A 180 9.55 6.90 -6.23
C GLU A 180 8.89 8.20 -5.74
N ALA A 181 7.72 8.12 -5.12
CA ALA A 181 7.04 9.27 -4.53
C ALA A 181 7.79 9.82 -3.31
N TRP A 182 8.25 8.92 -2.42
CA TRP A 182 9.05 9.27 -1.26
C TRP A 182 10.35 9.99 -1.63
N ALA A 183 11.07 9.49 -2.65
CA ALA A 183 12.29 10.13 -3.15
C ALA A 183 12.05 11.53 -3.75
N LYS A 184 10.81 11.87 -4.11
CA LYS A 184 10.40 13.19 -4.59
C LYS A 184 9.80 14.08 -3.49
N GLY A 185 9.70 13.59 -2.24
CA GLY A 185 9.04 14.29 -1.13
C GLY A 185 7.51 14.37 -1.25
N ASP A 186 6.88 13.50 -2.05
CA ASP A 186 5.44 13.49 -2.29
C ASP A 186 4.71 12.49 -1.38
N ASN A 187 4.47 12.89 -0.13
CA ASN A 187 3.83 11.98 0.86
C ASN A 187 2.36 11.72 0.55
N GLU A 188 1.66 12.67 -0.08
CA GLU A 188 0.26 12.45 -0.49
C GLU A 188 0.19 11.30 -1.49
N ALA A 189 1.10 11.28 -2.48
CA ALA A 189 1.21 10.16 -3.40
C ALA A 189 1.62 8.86 -2.68
N VAL A 190 2.53 8.90 -1.71
CA VAL A 190 2.88 7.70 -0.90
C VAL A 190 1.63 7.08 -0.26
N TYR A 191 0.83 7.88 0.44
CA TYR A 191 -0.38 7.39 1.10
C TYR A 191 -1.44 6.94 0.09
N LYS A 192 -1.57 7.63 -1.04
CA LYS A 192 -2.49 7.24 -2.10
C LYS A 192 -2.12 5.86 -2.67
N PHE A 193 -0.86 5.67 -3.05
CA PHE A 193 -0.39 4.39 -3.60
C PHE A 193 -0.56 3.25 -2.61
N PHE A 194 -0.35 3.51 -1.32
CA PHE A 194 -0.65 2.54 -0.27
C PHE A 194 -2.15 2.18 -0.22
N ASN A 195 -3.04 3.17 -0.07
CA ASN A 195 -4.48 2.93 0.03
C ASN A 195 -5.06 2.22 -1.22
N ASP A 196 -4.56 2.53 -2.41
CA ASP A 196 -5.02 1.90 -3.64
C ASP A 196 -4.60 0.42 -3.72
N ALA A 197 -3.36 0.12 -3.33
CA ALA A 197 -2.76 -1.20 -3.50
C ALA A 197 -3.14 -2.20 -2.41
N TYR A 198 -3.36 -1.72 -1.19
CA TYR A 198 -3.60 -2.60 -0.04
C TYR A 198 -5.09 -2.94 0.07
N THR A 199 -5.57 -3.67 -0.93
CA THR A 199 -6.95 -4.15 -1.01
C THR A 199 -6.97 -5.67 -0.90
N PHE A 200 -7.57 -6.17 0.18
CA PHE A 200 -7.83 -7.58 0.42
C PHE A 200 -8.82 -8.15 -0.60
N ILE A 201 -8.49 -9.29 -1.17
CA ILE A 201 -9.36 -10.11 -2.00
C ILE A 201 -9.89 -11.26 -1.12
N PRO A 202 -11.23 -11.40 -0.97
CA PRO A 202 -11.83 -12.51 -0.24
C PRO A 202 -11.35 -13.86 -0.77
N ILE A 203 -10.91 -14.74 0.13
CA ILE A 203 -10.46 -16.10 -0.19
C ILE A 203 -10.60 -17.01 1.02
N ARG A 204 -10.74 -18.32 0.80
CA ARG A 204 -10.64 -19.35 1.85
C ARG A 204 -9.27 -20.02 1.82
N LYS A 205 -8.84 -20.59 2.95
CA LYS A 205 -7.52 -21.23 3.14
C LYS A 205 -7.12 -22.16 2.00
N GLY A 206 -7.95 -23.14 1.64
CA GLY A 206 -7.61 -24.11 0.58
C GLY A 206 -7.40 -23.48 -0.80
N ALA A 207 -8.17 -22.44 -1.14
CA ALA A 207 -7.97 -21.71 -2.40
C ALA A 207 -6.70 -20.86 -2.37
N TYR A 208 -6.37 -20.25 -1.22
CA TYR A 208 -5.12 -19.51 -1.03
C TYR A 208 -3.89 -20.40 -1.14
N GLU A 209 -3.90 -21.57 -0.50
CA GLU A 209 -2.82 -22.55 -0.56
C GLU A 209 -2.57 -22.99 -2.01
N LYS A 210 -3.63 -23.23 -2.78
CA LYS A 210 -3.51 -23.53 -4.21
C LYS A 210 -2.87 -22.39 -5.01
N LEU A 211 -3.25 -21.13 -4.77
CA LEU A 211 -2.60 -19.99 -5.42
C LEU A 211 -1.11 -19.91 -5.08
N LYS A 212 -0.76 -20.22 -3.83
CA LYS A 212 0.62 -20.26 -3.35
C LYS A 212 1.43 -21.35 -4.04
N GLU A 213 0.91 -22.56 -4.12
CA GLU A 213 1.54 -23.68 -4.83
C GLU A 213 1.75 -23.39 -6.32
N GLU A 214 0.80 -22.69 -6.95
CA GLU A 214 0.89 -22.28 -8.35
C GLU A 214 1.80 -21.07 -8.59
N GLY A 215 2.34 -20.44 -7.53
CA GLY A 215 3.17 -19.24 -7.64
C GLY A 215 2.40 -17.98 -8.09
N LYS A 216 1.10 -17.91 -7.76
CA LYS A 216 0.15 -16.86 -8.20
C LYS A 216 -0.38 -15.99 -7.07
N LEU A 217 0.36 -15.92 -5.95
CA LEU A 217 0.07 -14.95 -4.88
C LEU A 217 0.24 -13.52 -5.37
#